data_AF-A0A1A2U291-F1
#
_entry.id   AF-A0A1A2U291-F1
#
_cell.length_a   1.000
_cell.length_b   1.000
_cell.length_c   1.000
_cell.angle_alpha   90.00
_cell.angle_beta   90.00
_cell.angle_gamma   90.00
#
_symmetry.space_group_name_H-M   'P 1'
#
loop_
_entity.id
_entity.type
_entity.pdbx_description
1 polymer ?
#
loop_
_entity_poly.entity_id
_entity_poly.type
_entity_poly.pdbx_seq_one_letter_code
_entity_poly.pdbx_strand_id
1 'polypeptide(L)'
;PVRSLVWVRGRVQEFHPADVAETVDLIAAEWPHPALLQVDTPRSAPSDGQDSRYTLVRLEIASVVVTDATGAEPVSVEDLLVARPDPFCEVESNLLWHLDTAHSDVVARLVSRLPAPLRRGQVRPLGLDRYGVRFRVEGPDRDHDVRLPFHKPVDDMTGLSQAIRVLMGCPFINGLRARS
;
A
#
# COMPACT_ATOMS: atom_id res chain seq x y z
N PRO A 1 -7.93 -9.63 3.24
CA PRO A 1 -8.89 -9.10 2.24
C PRO A 1 -8.11 -8.27 1.21
N VAL A 2 -8.43 -8.41 -0.08
CA VAL A 2 -7.86 -7.55 -1.13
C VAL A 2 -8.44 -6.14 -0.97
N ARG A 3 -7.59 -5.13 -0.78
CA ARG A 3 -8.00 -3.75 -0.45
C ARG A 3 -8.24 -2.87 -1.66
N SER A 4 -7.58 -3.21 -2.75
CA SER A 4 -7.72 -2.60 -4.06
C SER A 4 -7.19 -3.59 -5.09
N LEU A 5 -7.70 -3.48 -6.32
CA LEU A 5 -7.19 -4.19 -7.48
C LEU A 5 -6.70 -3.15 -8.48
N VAL A 6 -5.54 -3.40 -9.06
CA VAL A 6 -5.01 -2.59 -10.16
C VAL A 6 -4.97 -3.46 -11.40
N TRP A 7 -5.70 -3.05 -12.42
CA TRP A 7 -5.75 -3.69 -13.73
C TRP A 7 -4.85 -2.89 -14.67
N VAL A 8 -3.77 -3.52 -15.11
CA VAL A 8 -2.84 -2.93 -16.08
C VAL A 8 -3.02 -3.67 -17.40
N ARG A 9 -3.33 -2.93 -18.46
CA ARG A 9 -3.41 -3.45 -19.82
C ARG A 9 -2.36 -2.76 -20.67
N GLY A 10 -1.69 -3.53 -21.51
CA GLY A 10 -0.63 -3.03 -22.36
C GLY A 10 -0.25 -3.99 -23.47
N ARG A 11 0.81 -3.65 -24.19
CA ARG A 11 1.45 -4.55 -25.16
C ARG A 11 2.66 -5.19 -24.50
N VAL A 12 2.74 -6.52 -24.60
CA VAL A 12 3.96 -7.24 -24.22
C VAL A 12 4.93 -7.18 -25.38
N GLN A 13 6.17 -6.80 -25.09
CA GLN A 13 7.25 -6.70 -26.09
C GLN A 13 8.51 -7.35 -25.56
N GLU A 14 9.22 -8.05 -26.43
CA GLU A 14 10.57 -8.52 -26.14
C GLU A 14 11.56 -7.35 -26.17
N PHE A 15 12.59 -7.45 -25.35
CA PHE A 15 13.72 -6.54 -25.42
C PHE A 15 14.59 -6.86 -26.64
N HIS A 16 15.28 -5.85 -27.17
CA HIS A 16 16.33 -6.12 -28.13
C HIS A 16 17.44 -6.94 -27.44
N PRO A 17 17.99 -7.99 -28.06
CA PRO A 17 18.91 -8.91 -27.38
C PRO A 17 20.11 -8.22 -26.71
N ALA A 18 20.60 -7.12 -27.30
CA ALA A 18 21.72 -6.34 -26.74
C ALA A 18 21.40 -5.69 -25.38
N ASP A 19 20.13 -5.39 -25.10
CA ASP A 19 19.70 -4.63 -23.92
C ASP A 19 19.31 -5.54 -22.74
N VAL A 20 19.15 -6.84 -22.99
CA VAL A 20 18.64 -7.80 -21.99
C VAL A 20 19.57 -7.89 -20.79
N ALA A 21 20.88 -8.05 -21.02
CA ALA A 21 21.84 -8.24 -19.93
C ALA A 21 21.88 -7.02 -18.98
N GLU A 22 21.97 -5.81 -19.54
CA GLU A 22 21.93 -4.57 -18.76
C GLU A 22 20.60 -4.42 -18.01
N THR A 23 19.48 -4.74 -18.64
CA THR A 23 18.16 -4.66 -17.99
C THR A 23 18.03 -5.68 -16.84
N VAL A 24 18.53 -6.90 -17.02
CA VAL A 24 18.53 -7.92 -15.95
C VAL A 24 19.39 -7.45 -14.78
N ASP A 25 20.56 -6.88 -15.02
CA ASP A 25 21.44 -6.34 -13.97
C ASP A 25 20.75 -5.21 -13.19
N LEU A 26 20.06 -4.30 -13.88
CA LEU A 26 19.26 -3.24 -13.25
C LEU A 26 18.15 -3.80 -12.37
N ILE A 27 17.42 -4.82 -12.83
CA ILE A 27 16.38 -5.48 -12.03
C ILE A 27 17.01 -6.18 -10.82
N ALA A 28 18.12 -6.88 -11.01
CA ALA A 28 18.78 -7.64 -9.95
C ALA A 28 19.36 -6.74 -8.84
N ALA A 29 19.81 -5.52 -9.19
CA ALA A 29 20.32 -4.55 -8.24
C ALA A 29 19.24 -4.09 -7.23
N GLU A 30 17.99 -3.97 -7.69
CA GLU A 30 16.87 -3.55 -6.85
C GLU A 30 16.12 -4.74 -6.23
N TRP A 31 15.89 -5.80 -7.02
CA TRP A 31 15.08 -6.98 -6.66
C TRP A 31 15.83 -8.27 -7.02
N PRO A 32 16.82 -8.69 -6.22
CA PRO A 32 17.59 -9.89 -6.49
C PRO A 32 16.69 -11.13 -6.44
N HIS A 33 16.63 -11.86 -7.54
CA HIS A 33 15.83 -13.09 -7.65
C HIS A 33 16.59 -14.14 -8.48
N PRO A 34 16.69 -15.40 -8.03
CA PRO A 34 17.51 -16.43 -8.70
C PRO A 34 17.05 -16.75 -10.13
N ALA A 35 15.76 -16.58 -10.44
CA ALA A 35 15.24 -16.76 -11.79
C ALA A 35 15.85 -15.78 -12.82
N LEU A 36 16.45 -14.66 -12.39
CA LEU A 36 17.14 -13.73 -13.28
C LEU A 36 18.37 -14.37 -13.94
N LEU A 37 19.01 -15.35 -13.29
CA LEU A 37 20.14 -16.10 -13.85
C LEU A 37 19.73 -17.04 -15.00
N GLN A 38 18.44 -17.35 -15.09
CA GLN A 38 17.84 -18.21 -16.09
C GLN A 38 17.28 -17.43 -17.29
N VAL A 39 17.40 -16.10 -17.29
CA VAL A 39 17.01 -15.25 -18.42
C VAL A 39 17.98 -15.44 -19.58
N ASP A 40 17.46 -15.67 -20.78
CA ASP A 40 18.27 -15.83 -21.97
C ASP A 40 18.91 -14.51 -22.38
N THR A 41 20.22 -14.53 -22.61
CA THR A 41 21.01 -13.37 -23.04
C THR A 41 21.83 -13.76 -24.26
N PRO A 42 22.35 -12.80 -25.04
CA PRO A 42 23.22 -13.12 -26.18
C PRO A 42 24.48 -13.92 -25.81
N ARG A 43 24.86 -13.95 -24.53
CA ARG A 43 26.03 -14.69 -24.02
C ARG A 43 25.66 -16.08 -23.47
N SER A 44 24.37 -16.39 -23.36
CA SER A 44 23.90 -17.64 -22.80
C SER A 44 24.29 -18.81 -23.71
N ALA A 45 24.86 -19.87 -23.12
CA ALA A 45 25.14 -21.10 -23.84
C ALA A 45 23.83 -21.74 -24.32
N PRO A 46 23.81 -22.51 -25.42
CA PRO A 46 22.63 -23.24 -25.88
C PRO A 46 21.98 -24.05 -24.76
N SER A 47 20.65 -24.09 -24.72
CA SER A 47 19.93 -24.87 -23.72
C SER A 47 20.22 -26.34 -23.97
N ASP A 48 20.66 -27.05 -22.94
CA ASP A 48 20.76 -28.50 -22.94
C ASP A 48 19.39 -29.18 -22.74
N GLY A 49 18.32 -28.40 -22.59
CA GLY A 49 16.95 -28.86 -22.35
C GLY A 49 16.70 -29.31 -20.90
N GLN A 50 17.70 -29.22 -20.02
CA GLN A 50 17.61 -29.65 -18.63
C GLN A 50 17.10 -28.53 -17.72
N ASP A 51 17.46 -27.27 -18.04
CA ASP A 51 17.08 -26.08 -17.28
C ASP A 51 16.03 -25.21 -17.99
N SER A 52 15.13 -24.63 -17.19
CA SER A 52 14.17 -23.64 -17.67
C SER A 52 14.89 -22.35 -18.07
N ARG A 53 14.64 -21.87 -19.30
CA ARG A 53 15.11 -20.60 -19.83
C ARG A 53 13.95 -19.61 -19.85
N TYR A 54 14.16 -18.39 -19.36
CA TYR A 54 13.17 -17.32 -19.39
C TYR A 54 13.50 -16.28 -20.45
N THR A 55 12.46 -15.66 -21.02
CA THR A 55 12.60 -14.51 -21.91
C THR A 55 12.20 -13.26 -21.14
N LEU A 56 13.04 -12.23 -21.19
CA LEU A 56 12.69 -10.94 -20.62
C LEU A 56 11.74 -10.20 -21.57
N VAL A 57 10.59 -9.82 -21.05
CA VAL A 57 9.60 -9.02 -21.76
C VAL A 57 9.23 -7.78 -20.95
N ARG A 58 8.90 -6.68 -21.64
CA ARG A 58 8.32 -5.48 -21.05
C ARG A 58 6.85 -5.38 -21.38
N LEU A 59 6.06 -4.90 -20.42
CA LEU A 59 4.69 -4.48 -20.64
C LEU A 59 4.65 -2.97 -20.89
N GLU A 60 4.44 -2.55 -22.14
CA GLU A 60 4.13 -1.15 -22.45
C GLU A 60 2.69 -0.86 -22.03
N ILE A 61 2.53 -0.15 -20.92
CA ILE A 61 1.22 0.17 -20.34
C ILE A 61 0.44 1.09 -21.28
N ALA A 62 -0.79 0.69 -21.61
CA ALA A 62 -1.71 1.45 -22.43
C ALA A 62 -2.90 2.00 -21.62
N SER A 63 -3.31 1.30 -20.57
CA SER A 63 -4.38 1.76 -19.67
C SER A 63 -4.26 1.11 -18.30
N VAL A 64 -4.64 1.87 -17.27
CA VAL A 64 -4.67 1.42 -15.88
C VAL A 64 -6.04 1.71 -15.30
N VAL A 65 -6.63 0.73 -14.62
CA VAL A 65 -7.87 0.90 -13.86
C VAL A 65 -7.60 0.47 -12.43
N VAL A 66 -7.91 1.36 -11.49
CA VAL A 66 -7.85 1.08 -10.06
C VAL A 66 -9.26 0.82 -9.57
N THR A 67 -9.43 -0.20 -8.75
CA THR A 67 -10.70 -0.51 -8.09
C THR A 67 -10.47 -0.64 -6.60
N ASP A 68 -11.33 -0.01 -5.81
CA ASP A 68 -11.37 -0.15 -4.37
C ASP A 68 -12.82 -0.28 -3.86
N ALA A 69 -13.03 -0.10 -2.55
CA ALA A 69 -14.36 -0.19 -1.95
C ALA A 69 -15.33 0.93 -2.41
N THR A 70 -14.82 1.98 -3.06
CA THR A 70 -15.60 3.14 -3.52
C THR A 70 -15.99 3.05 -5.00
N GLY A 71 -15.30 2.24 -5.79
CA GLY A 71 -15.61 2.03 -7.19
C GLY A 71 -14.38 1.68 -8.02
N ALA A 72 -14.52 1.82 -9.33
CA ALA A 72 -13.44 1.64 -10.29
C ALA A 72 -13.23 2.92 -11.10
N GLU A 73 -11.98 3.37 -11.21
CA GLU A 73 -11.62 4.58 -11.93
C GLU A 73 -10.41 4.36 -12.85
N PRO A 74 -10.38 4.97 -14.04
CA PRO A 74 -9.20 4.97 -14.89
C PRO A 74 -8.14 5.91 -14.32
N VAL A 75 -6.87 5.49 -14.39
CA VAL A 75 -5.70 6.30 -14.05
C VAL A 75 -4.88 6.48 -15.32
N SER A 76 -4.47 7.71 -15.61
CA SER A 76 -3.60 7.98 -16.76
C SER A 76 -2.22 7.36 -16.55
N VAL A 77 -1.53 7.00 -17.63
CA VAL A 77 -0.18 6.43 -17.52
C VAL A 77 0.79 7.46 -16.98
N GLU A 78 0.60 8.73 -17.37
CA GLU A 78 1.38 9.87 -16.93
C GLU A 78 1.24 10.06 -15.41
N ASP A 79 0.03 10.03 -14.87
CA ASP A 79 -0.22 10.15 -13.43
C ASP A 79 0.37 8.96 -12.67
N LEU A 80 0.27 7.75 -13.21
CA LEU A 80 0.88 6.56 -12.60
C LEU A 80 2.41 6.69 -12.51
N LEU A 81 3.06 7.17 -13.57
CA LEU A 81 4.52 7.29 -13.63
C LEU A 81 5.08 8.34 -12.67
N VAL A 82 4.32 9.39 -12.35
CA VAL A 82 4.74 10.43 -11.38
C VAL A 82 4.26 10.15 -9.95
N ALA A 83 3.37 9.18 -9.77
CA ALA A 83 2.88 8.78 -8.46
C ALA A 83 4.04 8.27 -7.59
N ARG A 84 4.01 8.63 -6.31
CA ARG A 84 4.94 8.10 -5.30
C ARG A 84 4.23 7.09 -4.44
N PRO A 85 4.88 5.97 -4.06
CA PRO A 85 4.34 5.05 -3.08
C PRO A 85 3.98 5.78 -1.78
N ASP A 86 2.99 5.25 -1.06
CA ASP A 86 2.67 5.75 0.28
C ASP A 86 3.90 5.58 1.20
N PRO A 87 4.28 6.59 2.01
CA PRO A 87 5.46 6.52 2.87
C PRO A 87 5.41 5.40 3.91
N PHE A 88 4.23 4.82 4.18
CA PHE A 88 4.06 3.72 5.12
C PHE A 88 3.89 2.36 4.45
N CYS A 89 3.98 2.25 3.11
CA CYS A 89 3.64 1.02 2.39
C CYS A 89 4.43 -0.22 2.85
N GLU A 90 5.71 -0.06 3.18
CA GLU A 90 6.58 -1.16 3.64
C GLU A 90 6.33 -1.56 5.11
N VAL A 91 5.87 -0.63 5.94
CA VAL A 91 5.69 -0.84 7.38
C VAL A 91 4.23 -1.03 7.80
N GLU A 92 3.28 -0.84 6.89
CA GLU A 92 1.84 -0.84 7.17
C GLU A 92 1.39 -2.10 7.91
N SER A 93 1.82 -3.28 7.44
CA SER A 93 1.46 -4.56 8.06
C SER A 93 1.90 -4.64 9.52
N ASN A 94 3.10 -4.16 9.84
CA ASN A 94 3.62 -4.10 11.20
C ASN A 94 2.85 -3.09 12.07
N LEU A 95 2.51 -1.93 11.49
CA LEU A 95 1.71 -0.90 12.18
C LEU A 95 0.31 -1.42 12.54
N LEU A 96 -0.34 -2.11 11.62
CA LEU A 96 -1.67 -2.67 11.84
C LEU A 96 -1.65 -3.80 12.86
N TRP A 97 -0.67 -4.70 12.78
CA TRP A 97 -0.48 -5.74 13.78
C TRP A 97 -0.24 -5.14 15.17
N HIS A 98 0.58 -4.09 15.26
CA HIS A 98 0.84 -3.40 16.52
C HIS A 98 -0.41 -2.71 17.07
N LEU A 99 -1.20 -2.06 16.21
CA LEU A 99 -2.49 -1.46 16.59
C LEU A 99 -3.47 -2.50 17.13
N ASP A 100 -3.54 -3.68 16.52
CA ASP A 100 -4.47 -4.75 16.91
C ASP A 100 -4.05 -5.44 18.23
N THR A 101 -2.75 -5.69 18.41
CA THR A 101 -2.24 -6.52 19.52
C THR A 101 -1.77 -5.73 20.73
N ALA A 102 -1.21 -4.53 20.56
CA ALA A 102 -0.62 -3.74 21.63
C ALA A 102 -1.47 -2.53 22.03
N HIS A 103 -2.39 -2.08 21.18
CA HIS A 103 -3.13 -0.83 21.34
C HIS A 103 -4.65 -0.98 21.14
N SER A 104 -5.22 -2.06 21.70
CA SER A 104 -6.67 -2.27 21.68
C SER A 104 -7.46 -1.14 22.38
N ASP A 105 -6.83 -0.43 23.33
CA ASP A 105 -7.36 0.76 23.99
C ASP A 105 -7.47 1.96 23.02
N VAL A 106 -6.46 2.18 22.17
CA VAL A 106 -6.48 3.20 21.12
C VAL A 106 -7.60 2.92 20.12
N VAL A 107 -7.71 1.66 19.67
CA VAL A 107 -8.77 1.22 18.77
C VAL A 107 -10.15 1.49 19.39
N ALA A 108 -10.36 1.11 20.66
CA ALA A 108 -11.62 1.36 21.36
C ALA A 108 -11.96 2.87 21.44
N ARG A 109 -10.97 3.74 21.69
CA ARG A 109 -11.16 5.19 21.71
C ARG A 109 -11.51 5.77 20.34
N LEU A 110 -10.88 5.30 19.28
CA LEU A 110 -11.22 5.72 17.91
C LEU A 110 -12.64 5.29 17.55
N VAL A 111 -13.03 4.07 17.90
CA VAL A 111 -14.37 3.51 17.65
C VAL A 111 -15.46 4.25 18.42
N SER A 112 -15.16 4.74 19.62
CA SER A 112 -16.11 5.55 20.39
C SER A 112 -16.60 6.80 19.65
N ARG A 113 -15.85 7.25 18.62
CA ARG A 113 -16.20 8.39 17.75
C ARG A 113 -17.16 8.02 16.63
N LEU A 114 -17.37 6.74 16.33
CA LEU A 114 -18.28 6.30 15.29
C LEU A 114 -19.75 6.52 15.67
N PRO A 115 -20.69 6.56 14.71
CA PRO A 115 -22.12 6.52 15.00
C PRO A 115 -22.50 5.33 15.89
N ALA A 116 -23.48 5.52 16.78
CA ALA A 116 -23.86 4.52 17.79
C ALA A 116 -24.11 3.08 17.26
N PRO A 117 -24.73 2.87 16.08
CA PRO A 117 -24.91 1.52 15.52
C PRO A 117 -23.59 0.78 15.26
N LEU A 118 -22.51 1.50 14.96
CA LEU A 118 -21.20 0.94 14.61
C LEU A 118 -20.29 0.71 15.84
N ARG A 119 -20.77 0.99 17.07
CA ARG A 119 -19.97 0.87 18.29
C ARG A 119 -20.01 -0.52 18.94
N ARG A 120 -20.91 -1.39 18.48
CA ARG A 120 -21.21 -2.68 19.13
C ARG A 120 -20.49 -3.89 18.51
N GLY A 121 -19.88 -3.71 17.35
CA GLY A 121 -19.16 -4.78 16.65
C GLY A 121 -17.72 -4.94 17.12
N GLN A 122 -17.12 -6.10 16.81
CA GLN A 122 -15.67 -6.28 16.98
C GLN A 122 -14.93 -5.41 15.96
N VAL A 123 -13.92 -4.68 16.40
CA VAL A 123 -13.20 -3.75 15.53
C VAL A 123 -11.86 -4.32 15.14
N ARG A 124 -11.54 -4.30 13.84
CA ARG A 124 -10.24 -4.72 13.31
C ARG A 124 -9.60 -3.61 12.49
N PRO A 125 -8.32 -3.25 12.74
CA PRO A 125 -7.56 -2.40 11.85
C PRO A 125 -7.49 -3.04 10.45
N LEU A 126 -7.86 -2.27 9.43
CA LEU A 126 -7.94 -2.73 8.06
C LEU A 126 -7.00 -2.03 7.10
N GLY A 127 -6.37 -0.92 7.46
CA GLY A 127 -5.46 -0.20 6.58
C GLY A 127 -4.97 1.09 7.19
N LEU A 128 -3.78 1.52 6.80
CA LEU A 128 -3.16 2.76 7.21
C LEU A 128 -2.36 3.32 6.04
N ASP A 129 -2.62 4.58 5.73
CA ASP A 129 -1.90 5.32 4.70
C ASP A 129 -1.65 6.76 5.19
N ARG A 130 -0.94 7.56 4.41
CA ARG A 130 -0.63 8.96 4.76
C ARG A 130 -1.84 9.85 5.01
N TYR A 131 -3.03 9.43 4.58
CA TYR A 131 -4.25 10.21 4.70
C TYR A 131 -5.20 9.69 5.80
N GLY A 132 -4.93 8.54 6.43
CA GLY A 132 -5.76 8.08 7.54
C GLY A 132 -5.65 6.60 7.89
N VAL A 133 -6.60 6.15 8.72
CA VAL A 133 -6.70 4.75 9.17
C VAL A 133 -8.07 4.19 8.83
N ARG A 134 -8.12 2.96 8.35
CA ARG A 134 -9.33 2.19 8.04
C ARG A 134 -9.54 1.09 9.08
N PHE A 135 -10.80 0.88 9.45
CA PHE A 135 -11.23 -0.17 10.36
C PHE A 135 -12.40 -0.94 9.77
N ARG A 136 -12.52 -2.21 10.15
CA ARG A 136 -13.76 -2.99 10.01
C ARG A 136 -14.43 -3.07 11.35
N VAL A 137 -15.73 -2.84 11.37
CA VAL A 137 -16.62 -3.15 12.48
C VAL A 137 -17.40 -4.39 12.07
N GLU A 138 -17.08 -5.53 12.67
CA GLU A 138 -17.74 -6.82 12.46
C GLU A 138 -19.01 -6.87 13.32
N GLY A 139 -20.17 -6.84 12.65
CA GLY A 139 -21.48 -6.86 13.29
C GLY A 139 -22.23 -8.17 13.02
N PRO A 140 -23.32 -8.44 13.77
CA PRO A 140 -24.09 -9.69 13.61
C PRO A 140 -24.76 -9.83 12.24
N ASP A 141 -25.17 -8.73 11.61
CA ASP A 141 -25.87 -8.76 10.32
C ASP A 141 -24.93 -8.51 9.13
N ARG A 142 -23.94 -7.62 9.30
CA ARG A 142 -22.95 -7.27 8.29
C ARG A 142 -21.73 -6.60 8.89
N ASP A 143 -20.63 -6.72 8.16
CA ASP A 143 -19.42 -5.95 8.40
C ASP A 143 -19.56 -4.52 7.85
N HIS A 144 -18.87 -3.59 8.50
CA HIS A 144 -18.86 -2.18 8.16
C HIS A 144 -17.44 -1.65 8.12
N ASP A 145 -17.00 -1.20 6.94
CA ASP A 145 -15.70 -0.55 6.81
C ASP A 145 -15.83 0.96 7.02
N VAL A 146 -14.98 1.50 7.88
CA VAL A 146 -14.96 2.93 8.24
C VAL A 146 -13.56 3.49 8.07
N ARG A 147 -13.47 4.66 7.45
CA ARG A 147 -12.22 5.42 7.31
C ARG A 147 -12.25 6.63 8.25
N LEU A 148 -11.20 6.78 9.06
CA LEU A 148 -10.94 7.97 9.85
C LEU A 148 -9.83 8.77 9.16
N PRO A 149 -10.16 9.88 8.48
CA PRO A 149 -9.18 10.68 7.77
C PRO A 149 -8.33 11.49 8.75
N PHE A 150 -7.03 11.60 8.47
CA PHE A 150 -6.19 12.60 9.11
C PHE A 150 -6.54 13.99 8.58
N HIS A 151 -6.33 15.02 9.39
CA HIS A 151 -6.62 16.41 9.01
C HIS A 151 -5.74 16.91 7.85
N LYS A 152 -4.51 16.38 7.77
CA LYS A 152 -3.54 16.64 6.70
C LYS A 152 -2.72 15.36 6.45
N PRO A 153 -2.08 15.24 5.27
CA PRO A 153 -1.20 14.11 5.00
C PRO A 153 -0.05 14.05 6.01
N VAL A 154 0.39 12.85 6.35
CA VAL A 154 1.54 12.60 7.23
C VAL A 154 2.59 11.79 6.49
N ASP A 155 3.85 12.18 6.62
CA ASP A 155 4.93 11.61 5.79
C ASP A 155 5.99 10.86 6.62
N ASP A 156 5.84 10.84 7.94
CA ASP A 156 6.75 10.14 8.86
C ASP A 156 6.02 9.62 10.11
N MET A 157 6.75 8.84 10.92
CA MET A 157 6.23 8.21 12.14
C MET A 157 5.86 9.22 13.24
N THR A 158 6.51 10.39 13.28
CA THR A 158 6.20 11.44 14.24
C THR A 158 4.86 12.09 13.91
N GLY A 159 4.64 12.43 12.64
CA GLY A 159 3.39 12.93 12.09
C GLY A 159 2.24 11.94 12.27
N LEU A 160 2.49 10.65 11.99
CA LEU A 160 1.52 9.59 12.20
C LEU A 160 1.07 9.51 13.67
N SER A 161 2.03 9.49 14.59
CA SER A 161 1.75 9.46 16.04
C SER A 161 0.94 10.66 16.49
N GLN A 162 1.23 11.85 15.94
CA GLN A 162 0.47 13.06 16.23
C GLN A 162 -0.95 12.98 15.68
N ALA A 163 -1.13 12.52 14.45
CA ALA A 163 -2.44 12.43 13.80
C ALA A 163 -3.37 11.43 14.51
N ILE A 164 -2.84 10.29 14.96
CA ILE A 164 -3.60 9.31 15.77
C ILE A 164 -4.06 9.94 17.10
N ARG A 165 -3.19 10.70 17.78
CA ARG A 165 -3.56 11.42 19.02
C ARG A 165 -4.67 12.45 18.79
N VAL A 166 -4.63 13.17 17.68
CA VAL A 166 -5.69 14.12 17.29
C VAL A 166 -7.02 13.39 17.08
N LEU A 167 -7.03 12.26 16.36
CA LEU A 167 -8.24 11.46 16.15
C LEU A 167 -8.85 10.93 17.46
N MET A 168 -8.01 10.54 18.43
CA MET A 168 -8.48 10.14 19.76
C MET A 168 -9.09 11.31 20.58
N GLY A 169 -8.87 12.55 20.13
CA GLY A 169 -9.33 13.78 20.78
C GLY A 169 -8.48 14.20 21.96
N CYS A 170 -7.15 14.09 21.86
CA CYS A 170 -6.27 14.63 22.90
C CYS A 170 -6.48 16.15 23.10
N PRO A 171 -6.49 16.66 24.36
CA PRO A 171 -7.10 17.94 24.75
C PRO A 171 -6.15 19.16 24.73
N PHE A 172 -4.94 19.04 24.20
CA PHE A 172 -3.85 20.01 24.45
C PHE A 172 -3.65 21.06 23.32
N ILE A 173 -4.71 21.55 22.69
CA ILE A 173 -4.61 22.76 21.84
C ILE A 173 -4.73 24.06 22.66
N ASN A 174 -5.12 24.00 23.95
CA ASN A 174 -5.17 25.16 24.86
C ASN A 174 -4.15 25.05 26.01
N GLY A 175 -2.87 24.85 25.67
CA GLY A 175 -1.83 24.57 26.66
C GLY A 175 -0.63 25.52 26.69
N LEU A 176 -0.54 26.55 25.86
CA LEU A 176 0.53 27.56 25.96
C LEU A 176 0.05 28.94 25.45
N ARG A 177 -0.71 29.65 26.28
CA ARG A 177 -0.59 31.11 26.37
C ARG A 177 -0.19 31.44 27.80
N ALA A 178 1.12 31.58 28.00
CA ALA A 178 1.65 32.24 29.18
C ALA A 178 1.12 33.68 29.17
N ARG A 179 0.65 34.11 30.34
CA ARG A 179 0.31 35.50 30.61
C ARG A 179 1.60 36.32 30.56
N SER A 180 1.59 37.39 29.78
CA SER A 180 2.32 38.63 30.07
C SER A 180 1.44 39.78 29.62
#